data_AF-A0A843CFZ5-F1
#
_entry.id   AF-A0A843CFZ5-F1
#
_cell.length_a   1.000
_cell.length_b   1.000
_cell.length_c   1.000
_cell.angle_alpha   90.00
_cell.angle_beta   90.00
_cell.angle_gamma   90.00
#
_symmetry.space_group_name_H-M   'P 1'
#
loop_
_entity.id
_entity.type
_entity.pdbx_description
1 polymer ?
#
loop_
_entity_poly.entity_id
_entity_poly.type
_entity_poly.pdbx_seq_one_letter_code
_entity_poly.pdbx_strand_id
1 'polypeptide(L)'
;ELCVLFTTKSSKLYRAIKGRRMIKIIAASSLISAPDELPDGEMQIPDKELGLVASIVSDFLENSKISGATFVFDSLTDLIRGERWEQVYAGVRQLIDLLTVPNATALFLANTDTMEARFIGALQGAFAVQLRMDSNGLRAVKVPIS
;
A
#
# COMPACT_ATOMS: atom_id res chain seq x y z
N GLU A 1 7.09 16.87 -2.86
CA GLU A 1 6.42 15.79 -2.13
C GLU A 1 6.79 14.47 -2.78
N LEU A 2 7.20 13.47 -1.99
CA LEU A 2 7.57 12.15 -2.48
C LEU A 2 6.30 11.31 -2.71
N CYS A 3 6.18 10.61 -3.84
CA CYS A 3 5.10 9.66 -4.09
C CYS A 3 5.67 8.26 -4.31
N VAL A 4 5.25 7.31 -3.47
CA VAL A 4 5.71 5.92 -3.49
C VAL A 4 4.53 4.99 -3.77
N LEU A 5 4.68 4.14 -4.77
CA LEU A 5 3.68 3.14 -5.16
C LEU A 5 4.18 1.74 -4.83
N PHE A 6 3.50 1.05 -3.92
CA PHE A 6 3.66 -0.38 -3.67
C PHE A 6 2.65 -1.16 -4.51
N THR A 7 3.13 -2.00 -5.42
CA THR A 7 2.29 -2.69 -6.42
C THR A 7 2.92 -4.02 -6.86
N THR A 8 2.30 -4.72 -7.80
CA THR A 8 2.84 -5.87 -8.52
C THR A 8 2.90 -5.55 -10.02
N LYS A 9 3.83 -6.16 -10.76
CA LYS A 9 3.96 -5.91 -12.21
C LYS A 9 2.73 -6.33 -13.02
N SER A 10 1.90 -7.23 -12.49
CA SER A 10 0.63 -7.66 -13.10
C SER A 10 -0.49 -6.61 -12.96
N SER A 11 -0.35 -5.66 -12.03
CA SER A 11 -1.37 -4.64 -11.78
C SER A 11 -1.67 -3.77 -13.00
N LYS A 12 -2.94 -3.34 -13.11
CA LYS A 12 -3.35 -2.31 -14.05
C LYS A 12 -2.77 -0.94 -13.67
N LEU A 13 -2.65 -0.65 -12.38
CA LEU A 13 -2.09 0.61 -11.89
C LEU A 13 -0.61 0.74 -12.22
N TYR A 14 0.17 -0.34 -11.99
CA TYR A 14 1.58 -0.40 -12.42
C TYR A 14 1.73 -0.06 -13.90
N ARG A 15 0.98 -0.74 -14.78
CA ARG A 15 1.05 -0.52 -16.22
C ARG A 15 0.67 0.90 -16.65
N ALA A 16 -0.28 1.53 -15.96
CA ALA A 16 -0.72 2.88 -16.27
C ALA A 16 0.28 3.97 -15.79
N ILE A 17 1.07 3.66 -14.76
CA ILE A 17 1.96 4.62 -14.10
C ILE A 17 3.43 4.43 -14.49
N LYS A 18 3.83 3.24 -14.96
CA LYS A 18 5.20 2.94 -15.35
C LYS A 18 5.80 4.02 -16.25
N GLY A 19 7.05 4.41 -15.96
CA GLY A 19 7.78 5.45 -16.68
C GLY A 19 7.51 6.88 -16.22
N ARG A 20 6.57 7.10 -15.28
CA ARG A 20 6.38 8.41 -14.64
C ARG A 20 7.49 8.68 -13.63
N ARG A 21 8.43 9.56 -14.01
CA ARG A 21 9.62 9.92 -13.20
C ARG A 21 9.33 10.48 -11.80
N MET A 22 8.11 10.96 -11.54
CA MET A 22 7.74 11.53 -10.24
C MET A 22 7.24 10.50 -9.22
N ILE A 23 7.15 9.22 -9.60
CA ILE A 23 6.62 8.16 -8.73
C ILE A 23 7.71 7.11 -8.55
N LYS A 24 8.12 6.87 -7.31
CA LYS A 24 9.00 5.76 -6.96
C LYS A 24 8.15 4.50 -6.86
N ILE A 25 8.43 3.53 -7.72
CA ILE A 25 7.68 2.27 -7.76
C ILE A 25 8.45 1.20 -7.00
N ILE A 26 7.76 0.54 -6.06
CA ILE A 26 8.20 -0.64 -5.33
C ILE A 26 7.32 -1.81 -5.78
N ALA A 27 7.88 -2.72 -6.57
CA ALA A 27 7.15 -3.82 -7.20
C ALA A 27 7.42 -5.16 -6.49
N ALA A 28 6.40 -5.68 -5.82
CA ALA A 28 6.42 -7.03 -5.25
C ALA A 28 6.45 -8.10 -6.36
N SER A 29 7.27 -9.13 -6.16
CA SER A 29 7.48 -10.21 -7.12
C SER A 29 7.88 -11.51 -6.41
N SER A 30 7.19 -12.60 -6.75
CA SER A 30 7.52 -13.95 -6.26
C SER A 30 8.75 -14.57 -6.94
N LEU A 31 9.34 -13.88 -7.92
CA LEU A 31 10.48 -14.36 -8.71
C LEU A 31 11.83 -13.99 -8.11
N ILE A 32 11.86 -13.19 -7.05
CA ILE A 32 13.07 -12.71 -6.40
C ILE A 32 13.03 -13.01 -4.91
N SER A 33 14.20 -13.22 -4.30
CA SER A 33 14.34 -13.54 -2.88
C SER A 33 14.95 -12.39 -2.05
N ALA A 34 15.37 -11.31 -2.70
CA ALA A 34 15.96 -10.13 -2.07
C ALA A 34 15.56 -8.86 -2.84
N PRO A 35 15.57 -7.68 -2.19
CA PRO A 35 15.36 -6.41 -2.87
C PRO A 35 16.39 -6.17 -3.98
N ASP A 36 15.96 -5.60 -5.10
CA ASP A 36 16.83 -5.22 -6.21
C ASP A 36 16.38 -3.90 -6.84
N GLU A 37 17.32 -3.02 -7.17
CA GLU A 37 17.02 -1.73 -7.82
C GLU A 37 17.30 -1.85 -9.32
N LEU A 38 16.27 -1.59 -10.13
CA LEU A 38 16.33 -1.70 -11.57
C LEU A 38 16.94 -0.44 -12.20
N PRO A 39 17.48 -0.54 -13.43
CA PRO A 39 18.10 0.59 -14.13
C PRO A 39 17.18 1.79 -14.38
N ASP A 40 15.86 1.58 -14.37
CA ASP A 40 14.85 2.62 -14.53
C ASP A 40 14.46 3.31 -13.20
N GLY A 41 15.12 2.93 -12.09
CA GLY A 41 14.87 3.45 -10.75
C GLY A 41 13.69 2.80 -10.04
N GLU A 42 13.04 1.79 -10.64
CA GLU A 42 12.08 0.94 -9.92
C GLU A 42 12.83 0.05 -8.92
N MET A 43 12.23 -0.23 -7.76
CA MET A 43 12.74 -1.26 -6.85
C MET A 43 11.83 -2.47 -6.93
N GLN A 44 12.41 -3.67 -7.00
CA GLN A 44 11.68 -4.91 -6.82
C GLN A 44 11.91 -5.44 -5.41
N ILE A 45 10.86 -6.02 -4.83
CA ILE A 45 10.94 -6.69 -3.54
C ILE A 45 10.29 -8.08 -3.62
N PRO A 46 10.71 -9.04 -2.78
CA PRO A 46 9.98 -10.29 -2.61
C PRO A 46 8.52 -10.01 -2.25
N ASP A 47 7.59 -10.77 -2.83
CA ASP A 47 6.18 -10.67 -2.45
C ASP A 47 5.96 -11.12 -1.01
N LYS A 48 4.87 -10.65 -0.39
CA LYS A 48 4.44 -11.09 0.95
C LYS A 48 5.39 -10.74 2.11
N GLU A 49 6.52 -10.08 1.88
CA GLU A 49 7.45 -9.69 2.95
C GLU A 49 7.06 -8.34 3.58
N LEU A 50 6.02 -8.33 4.43
CA LEU A 50 5.54 -7.11 5.07
C LEU A 50 6.63 -6.39 5.88
N GLY A 51 7.51 -7.13 6.55
CA GLY A 51 8.61 -6.51 7.31
C GLY A 51 9.51 -5.65 6.43
N LEU A 52 9.74 -6.07 5.19
CA LEU A 52 10.48 -5.30 4.19
C LEU A 52 9.70 -4.09 3.72
N VAL A 53 8.39 -4.23 3.46
CA VAL A 53 7.52 -3.10 3.13
C VAL A 53 7.55 -2.03 4.24
N ALA A 54 7.42 -2.44 5.50
CA ALA A 54 7.47 -1.54 6.65
C ALA A 54 8.84 -0.86 6.82
N SER A 55 9.94 -1.59 6.56
CA SER A 55 11.29 -1.01 6.56
C SER A 55 11.42 0.08 5.49
N ILE A 56 11.00 -0.21 4.25
CA ILE A 56 11.07 0.74 3.14
C ILE A 56 10.21 1.98 3.41
N VAL A 57 9.01 1.80 3.96
CA VAL A 57 8.15 2.92 4.37
C VAL A 57 8.84 3.78 5.43
N SER A 58 9.43 3.15 6.45
CA SER A 58 10.18 3.87 7.50
C SER A 58 11.31 4.70 6.89
N ASP A 59 12.12 4.10 6.00
CA ASP A 59 13.22 4.79 5.32
C ASP A 59 12.72 6.01 4.53
N PHE A 60 11.60 5.88 3.81
CA PHE A 60 11.02 7.00 3.08
C PHE A 60 10.50 8.09 4.02
N LEU A 61 9.81 7.74 5.09
CA LEU A 61 9.31 8.70 6.09
C LEU A 61 10.45 9.47 6.75
N GLU A 62 11.56 8.80 7.04
CA GLU A 62 12.74 9.44 7.63
C GLU A 62 13.39 10.45 6.67
N ASN A 63 13.42 10.12 5.37
CA ASN A 63 13.96 10.96 4.32
C ASN A 63 13.00 12.09 3.89
N SER A 64 11.70 11.98 4.18
CA SER A 64 10.66 12.93 3.78
C SER A 64 10.11 13.79 4.93
N LYS A 65 10.83 13.92 6.05
CA LYS A 65 10.36 14.63 7.25
C LYS A 65 9.85 16.06 6.99
N ILE A 66 10.43 16.76 6.02
CA ILE A 66 10.10 18.16 5.70
C ILE A 66 9.10 18.27 4.55
N SER A 67 9.23 17.42 3.52
CA SER A 67 8.54 17.58 2.23
C SER A 67 7.23 16.80 2.10
N GLY A 68 6.93 15.96 3.09
CA GLY A 68 5.79 15.05 3.07
C GLY A 68 5.97 13.86 2.13
N ALA A 69 5.30 12.76 2.46
CA ALA A 69 5.27 11.57 1.62
C ALA A 69 3.84 11.06 1.41
N THR A 70 3.55 10.70 0.17
CA THR A 70 2.33 10.01 -0.22
C THR A 70 2.66 8.56 -0.58
N PHE A 71 1.96 7.63 0.04
CA PHE A 71 2.11 6.19 -0.19
C PHE A 71 0.83 5.63 -0.80
N VAL A 72 0.96 4.83 -1.85
CA VAL A 72 -0.15 4.11 -2.46
C VAL A 72 0.14 2.62 -2.41
N PHE A 73 -0.73 1.86 -1.75
CA PHE A 73 -0.69 0.41 -1.68
C PHE A 73 -1.79 -0.14 -2.58
N ASP A 74 -1.39 -0.62 -3.76
CA ASP A 74 -2.31 -1.02 -4.83
C ASP A 74 -3.01 -2.36 -4.57
N SER A 75 -2.32 -3.28 -3.90
CA SER A 75 -2.87 -4.58 -3.52
C SER A 75 -2.34 -4.98 -2.15
N LEU A 76 -3.16 -4.76 -1.12
CA LEU A 76 -2.82 -5.15 0.25
C LEU A 76 -2.51 -6.65 0.38
N THR A 77 -3.20 -7.49 -0.39
CA THR A 77 -3.05 -8.95 -0.34
C THR A 77 -1.73 -9.44 -0.94
N ASP A 78 -1.18 -8.71 -1.92
CA ASP A 78 0.07 -9.11 -2.57
C ASP A 78 1.31 -8.74 -1.73
N LEU A 79 1.14 -7.80 -0.80
CA LEU A 79 2.22 -7.26 0.03
C LEU A 79 2.41 -8.02 1.35
N ILE A 80 1.44 -8.84 1.78
CA ILE A 80 1.43 -9.43 3.12
C ILE A 80 1.34 -10.95 3.07
N ARG A 81 2.28 -11.64 3.71
CA ARG A 81 2.22 -13.08 3.98
C ARG A 81 1.20 -13.37 5.06
N GLY A 82 0.29 -14.27 4.78
CA GLY A 82 -0.53 -14.88 5.82
C GLY A 82 -1.19 -16.13 5.29
N GLU A 83 -1.08 -17.23 6.03
CA GLU A 83 -1.89 -18.43 5.79
C GLU A 83 -3.32 -18.23 6.29
N ARG A 84 -3.50 -17.26 7.20
CA ARG A 84 -4.78 -16.90 7.79
C ARG A 84 -4.99 -15.40 7.76
N TRP A 85 -6.25 -14.98 7.64
CA TRP A 85 -6.65 -13.57 7.54
C TRP A 85 -6.24 -12.73 8.76
N GLU A 86 -6.12 -13.32 9.96
CA GLU A 86 -5.73 -12.60 11.18
C GLU A 86 -4.29 -12.07 11.09
N GLN A 87 -3.39 -12.85 10.48
CA GLN A 87 -2.00 -12.44 10.27
C GLN A 87 -1.91 -11.30 9.26
N VAL A 88 -2.69 -11.41 8.18
CA VAL A 88 -2.80 -10.34 7.17
C VAL A 88 -3.33 -9.06 7.83
N TYR A 89 -4.38 -9.17 8.64
CA TYR A 89 -4.97 -8.03 9.35
C TYR A 89 -3.99 -7.37 10.32
N ALA A 90 -3.30 -8.15 11.16
CA ALA A 90 -2.29 -7.63 12.07
C ALA A 90 -1.17 -6.89 11.32
N GLY A 91 -0.77 -7.43 10.17
CA GLY A 91 0.21 -6.81 9.31
C GLY A 91 -0.25 -5.48 8.70
N VAL A 92 -1.46 -5.43 8.16
CA VAL A 92 -2.06 -4.16 7.67
C VAL A 92 -2.14 -3.14 8.81
N ARG A 93 -2.53 -3.57 10.01
CA ARG A 93 -2.66 -2.69 11.17
C ARG A 93 -1.32 -2.05 11.55
N GLN A 94 -0.25 -2.83 11.61
CA GLN A 94 1.10 -2.31 11.87
C GLN A 94 1.51 -1.26 10.83
N LEU A 95 1.20 -1.50 9.56
CA LEU A 95 1.50 -0.55 8.48
C LEU A 95 0.68 0.74 8.60
N ILE A 96 -0.60 0.65 8.96
CA ILE A 96 -1.45 1.82 9.24
C ILE A 96 -0.87 2.63 10.41
N ASP A 97 -0.51 1.97 11.51
CA ASP A 97 0.00 2.64 12.70
C ASP A 97 1.33 3.35 12.38
N LEU A 98 2.21 2.74 11.57
CA LEU A 98 3.45 3.37 11.08
C LEU A 98 3.19 4.64 10.24
N LEU A 99 2.13 4.63 9.43
CA LEU A 99 1.78 5.72 8.53
C LEU A 99 0.89 6.79 9.19
N THR A 100 0.47 6.59 10.44
CA THR A 100 -0.33 7.55 11.21
C THR A 100 0.59 8.64 11.79
N VAL A 101 1.19 9.42 10.88
CA VAL A 101 2.08 10.55 11.20
C VAL A 101 1.64 11.81 10.43
N PRO A 102 1.88 13.04 10.95
CA PRO A 102 1.31 14.26 10.37
C PRO A 102 1.76 14.58 8.94
N ASN A 103 2.93 14.07 8.52
CA ASN A 103 3.57 14.37 7.25
C ASN A 103 3.46 13.22 6.22
N ALA A 104 2.55 12.27 6.46
CA ALA A 104 2.31 11.15 5.55
C ALA A 104 0.84 11.07 5.16
N THR A 105 0.59 10.80 3.88
CA THR A 105 -0.73 10.39 3.38
C THR A 105 -0.61 8.99 2.81
N ALA A 106 -1.52 8.09 3.16
CA ALA A 106 -1.52 6.72 2.67
C ALA A 106 -2.87 6.35 2.06
N LEU A 107 -2.84 5.80 0.85
CA LEU A 107 -3.98 5.25 0.15
C LEU A 107 -3.82 3.73 0.03
N PHE A 108 -4.79 2.99 0.55
CA PHE A 108 -4.84 1.54 0.45
C PHE A 108 -5.97 1.14 -0.49
N LEU A 109 -5.62 0.51 -1.60
CA LEU A 109 -6.57 -0.03 -2.56
C LEU A 109 -6.82 -1.50 -2.23
N ALA A 110 -8.10 -1.87 -2.21
CA ALA A 110 -8.53 -3.22 -1.94
C ALA A 110 -9.72 -3.55 -2.85
N ASN A 111 -9.65 -4.73 -3.48
CA ASN A 111 -10.82 -5.30 -4.14
C ASN A 111 -11.62 -6.11 -3.11
N THR A 112 -12.78 -5.58 -2.70
CA THR A 112 -13.63 -6.26 -1.71
C THR A 112 -14.24 -7.55 -2.24
N ASP A 113 -14.33 -7.74 -3.56
CA ASP A 113 -14.93 -8.94 -4.15
C ASP A 113 -14.02 -10.17 -4.02
N THR A 114 -12.73 -9.95 -3.78
CA THR A 114 -11.73 -11.01 -3.59
C THR A 114 -11.37 -11.23 -2.13
N MET A 115 -12.08 -10.58 -1.19
CA MET A 115 -11.80 -10.61 0.24
C MET A 115 -12.95 -11.25 1.02
N GLU A 116 -12.62 -11.97 2.09
CA GLU A 116 -13.63 -12.50 2.99
C GLU A 116 -14.34 -11.39 3.78
N ALA A 117 -15.66 -11.51 3.97
CA ALA A 117 -16.48 -10.50 4.65
C ALA A 117 -15.96 -10.09 6.04
N ARG A 118 -15.46 -11.05 6.83
CA ARG A 118 -14.87 -10.80 8.15
C ARG A 118 -13.61 -9.93 8.08
N PHE A 119 -12.78 -10.15 7.06
CA PHE A 119 -11.55 -9.38 6.86
C PHE A 119 -11.88 -7.96 6.42
N ILE A 120 -12.88 -7.79 5.55
CA ILE A 120 -13.39 -6.47 5.14
C ILE A 120 -13.90 -5.70 6.38
N GLY A 121 -14.71 -6.33 7.23
CA GLY A 121 -15.22 -5.69 8.45
C GLY A 121 -14.10 -5.23 9.39
N ALA A 122 -13.07 -6.06 9.58
CA ALA A 122 -11.91 -5.72 10.39
C ALA A 122 -11.12 -4.54 9.78
N LEU A 123 -10.84 -4.58 8.47
CA LEU A 123 -10.15 -3.49 7.77
C LEU A 123 -10.91 -2.16 7.84
N GLN A 124 -12.23 -2.19 7.66
CA GLN A 124 -13.07 -0.98 7.77
C GLN A 124 -12.94 -0.32 9.16
N GLY A 125 -12.80 -1.11 10.22
CA GLY A 125 -12.54 -0.58 11.56
C GLY A 125 -11.21 0.18 11.67
N ALA A 126 -10.21 -0.19 10.87
CA ALA A 126 -8.86 0.35 10.99
C ALA A 126 -8.64 1.69 10.29
N PHE A 127 -9.42 2.01 9.25
CA PHE A 127 -9.26 3.25 8.48
C PHE A 127 -10.17 4.38 8.96
N ALA A 128 -9.60 5.57 9.12
CA ALA A 128 -10.34 6.79 9.49
C ALA A 128 -11.23 7.29 8.33
N VAL A 129 -10.70 7.23 7.11
CA VAL A 129 -11.39 7.60 5.87
C VAL A 129 -11.58 6.34 5.02
N GLN A 130 -12.77 6.17 4.45
CA GLN A 130 -13.05 5.09 3.51
C GLN A 130 -13.77 5.64 2.28
N LEU A 131 -13.23 5.28 1.12
CA LEU A 131 -13.83 5.57 -0.17
C LEU A 131 -14.24 4.26 -0.84
N ARG A 132 -15.37 4.25 -1.54
CA ARG A 132 -15.83 3.12 -2.34
C ARG A 132 -16.04 3.60 -3.78
N MET A 133 -15.50 2.84 -4.71
CA MET A 133 -15.80 2.98 -6.13
C MET A 133 -16.86 1.93 -6.49
N ASP A 134 -18.00 2.36 -7.01
CA ASP A 134 -19.01 1.46 -7.56
C ASP A 134 -19.61 2.05 -8.85
N SER A 135 -20.73 1.50 -9.33
CA SER A 135 -21.40 1.96 -10.55
C SER A 135 -21.81 3.44 -10.50
N ASN A 136 -21.90 4.03 -9.32
CA ASN A 136 -22.21 5.45 -9.13
C ASN A 136 -20.94 6.32 -9.04
N GLY A 137 -19.76 5.75 -9.29
CA GLY A 137 -18.48 6.42 -9.19
C GLY A 137 -17.84 6.31 -7.80
N LEU A 138 -16.90 7.21 -7.52
CA LEU A 138 -16.18 7.27 -6.25
C LEU A 138 -17.02 8.03 -5.21
N ARG A 139 -17.30 7.39 -4.07
CA ARG A 139 -18.03 8.01 -2.95
C ARG A 139 -17.33 7.79 -1.62
N ALA A 140 -17.49 8.76 -0.72
CA ALA A 140 -17.07 8.61 0.67
C ALA A 140 -18.08 7.75 1.44
N VAL A 141 -17.58 6.69 2.10
CA VAL A 141 -18.38 5.80 2.95
C VAL A 141 -18.16 6.14 4.43
N LYS A 142 -16.96 6.60 4.77
CA LYS A 142 -16.60 7.05 6.11
C LYS A 142 -15.65 8.24 5.98
N VAL A 143 -15.95 9.32 6.69
CA VAL A 143 -15.06 10.47 6.86
C VAL A 143 -15.06 10.86 8.34
N PRO A 144 -13.92 11.24 8.92
CA PRO A 144 -13.90 11.77 10.28
C PRO A 144 -14.74 13.05 10.34
N ILE A 145 -15.54 13.18 11.39
CA ILE A 145 -16.32 14.38 11.66
C ILE A 145 -15.32 15.46 12.09
N SER A 146 -15.37 16.61 11.42
CA SER A 146 -14.51 17.77 11.66
C SER A 146 -14.82 18.47 12.98
#